data_AF-A0A950NQB2-F1
#
_entry.id   AF-A0A950NQB2-F1
#
_cell.length_a   1.000
_cell.length_b   1.000
_cell.length_c   1.000
_cell.angle_alpha   90.00
_cell.angle_beta   90.00
_cell.angle_gamma   90.00
#
_symmetry.space_group_name_H-M   'P 1'
#
loop_
_entity.id
_entity.type
_entity.pdbx_description
1 polymer ?
#
loop_
_entity_poly.entity_id
_entity_poly.type
_entity_poly.pdbx_seq_one_letter_code
_entity_poly.pdbx_strand_id
1 'polypeptide(L)'
;MNTDIDLGPNSGLVEEMYRQYLENPQSVAESWREFFEDYQPRWSQGNGNGGPSTATTTAPARAPVTSPAPAPASVGIRTEPAEPHTATTAPVLDGEQPVPLRGAAARIVENMEASLGVPTATSLRVVPAKLLEVNRQILNNHLHRSGGSGKVSFTHLIAYAA
;
A
#
# COMPACT_ATOMS: atom_id res chain seq x y z
N MET A 1 23.85 4.27 -19.47
CA MET A 1 22.48 3.72 -19.58
C MET A 1 21.71 4.34 -18.42
N ASN A 2 20.80 5.27 -18.69
CA ASN A 2 20.04 5.95 -17.63
C ASN A 2 18.96 5.01 -17.09
N THR A 3 19.16 4.52 -15.87
CA THR A 3 18.18 3.75 -15.10
C THR A 3 17.16 4.71 -14.47
N ASP A 4 16.22 5.21 -15.28
CA ASP A 4 14.99 5.84 -14.80
C ASP A 4 14.08 4.74 -14.22
N ILE A 5 14.30 4.40 -12.95
CA ILE A 5 13.47 3.42 -12.23
C ILE A 5 12.31 4.18 -11.58
N ASP A 6 11.12 4.06 -12.17
CA ASP A 6 9.87 4.49 -11.52
C ASP A 6 9.52 3.54 -10.38
N LEU A 7 9.89 3.93 -9.15
CA LEU A 7 9.75 3.13 -7.94
C LEU A 7 8.31 3.08 -7.37
N GLY A 8 7.35 3.69 -8.06
CA GLY A 8 5.92 3.57 -7.75
C GLY A 8 5.58 3.99 -6.30
N PRO A 9 4.54 3.40 -5.68
CA PRO A 9 4.05 3.76 -4.35
C PRO A 9 5.08 3.67 -3.21
N ASN A 10 6.19 2.97 -3.41
CA ASN A 10 7.25 2.79 -2.40
C ASN A 10 8.36 3.83 -2.51
N SER A 11 8.22 4.85 -3.38
CA SER A 11 9.26 5.87 -3.60
C SER A 11 9.71 6.55 -2.31
N GLY A 12 8.78 6.87 -1.39
CA GLY A 12 9.10 7.50 -0.12
C GLY A 12 9.98 6.65 0.80
N LEU A 13 9.72 5.34 0.85
CA LEU A 13 10.52 4.39 1.64
C LEU A 13 11.94 4.25 1.07
N VAL A 14 12.05 4.11 -0.26
CA VAL A 14 13.35 3.99 -0.92
C VAL A 14 14.17 5.28 -0.74
N GLU A 15 13.52 6.45 -0.80
CA GLU A 15 14.16 7.74 -0.53
C GLU A 15 14.69 7.84 0.92
N GLU A 16 13.97 7.28 1.90
CA GLU A 16 14.43 7.22 3.29
C GLU A 16 15.59 6.26 3.48
N MET A 17 15.52 5.05 2.90
CA MET A 17 16.64 4.09 2.95
C MET A 17 17.90 4.61 2.25
N TYR A 18 17.76 5.34 1.14
CA TYR A 18 18.90 5.99 0.48
C TYR A 18 19.54 7.06 1.38
N ARG A 19 18.72 7.82 2.11
CA ARG A 19 19.21 8.81 3.10
C ARG A 19 20.03 8.13 4.20
N GLN A 20 19.53 7.02 4.74
CA GLN A 20 20.24 6.22 5.75
C GLN A 20 21.54 5.61 5.19
N TYR A 21 21.54 5.14 3.93
CA TYR A 21 22.73 4.63 3.26
C TYR A 21 23.85 5.69 3.14
N LEU A 22 23.49 6.95 2.82
CA LEU A 22 24.44 8.06 2.76
C LEU A 22 25.04 8.42 4.14
N GLU A 23 24.28 8.27 5.22
CA GLU A 23 24.76 8.51 6.59
C GLU A 23 25.63 7.36 7.10
N ASN A 24 25.18 6.13 6.89
CA ASN A 24 25.90 4.92 7.26
C ASN A 24 25.56 3.78 6.28
N PRO A 25 26.49 3.36 5.41
CA PRO A 25 26.24 2.28 4.44
C PRO A 25 25.84 0.94 5.08
N GLN A 26 26.24 0.69 6.33
CA GLN A 26 25.89 -0.55 7.05
C GLN A 26 24.47 -0.54 7.64
N SER A 27 23.75 0.59 7.58
CA SER A 27 22.37 0.71 8.09
C SER A 27 21.32 0.04 7.21
N VAL A 28 21.65 -0.21 5.94
CA VAL A 28 20.80 -0.91 4.97
C VAL A 28 21.34 -2.31 4.70
N ALA A 29 20.48 -3.25 4.30
CA ALA A 29 20.91 -4.61 3.98
C ALA A 29 21.85 -4.65 2.75
N GLU A 30 22.66 -5.71 2.61
CA GLU A 30 23.63 -5.86 1.50
C GLU A 30 22.98 -5.69 0.12
N SER A 31 21.82 -6.31 -0.10
CA SER A 31 21.07 -6.20 -1.37
C SER A 31 20.65 -4.76 -1.70
N TRP A 32 20.50 -3.91 -0.68
CA TRP A 32 20.19 -2.49 -0.84
C TRP A 32 21.45 -1.65 -1.09
N ARG A 33 22.61 -2.05 -0.55
CA ARG A 33 23.88 -1.40 -0.87
C ARG A 33 24.23 -1.58 -2.33
N GLU A 34 24.19 -2.81 -2.83
CA GLU A 34 24.41 -3.14 -4.25
C GLU A 34 23.47 -2.33 -5.17
N PHE A 35 22.21 -2.12 -4.73
CA PHE A 35 21.25 -1.28 -5.46
C PHE A 35 21.63 0.22 -5.43
N PHE A 36 22.10 0.74 -4.29
CA PHE A 36 22.40 2.16 -4.13
C PHE A 36 23.76 2.59 -4.71
N GLU A 37 24.67 1.67 -5.03
CA GLU A 37 25.93 1.96 -5.70
C GLU A 37 25.74 2.70 -7.03
N ASP A 38 24.72 2.30 -7.81
CA ASP A 38 24.40 2.89 -9.12
C ASP A 38 23.11 3.74 -9.10
N TYR A 39 22.50 3.96 -7.92
CA TYR A 39 21.23 4.66 -7.80
C TYR A 39 21.41 6.18 -7.91
N GLN A 40 20.83 6.76 -8.96
CA GLN A 40 20.81 8.21 -9.18
C GLN A 40 19.41 8.75 -8.91
N PRO A 41 19.16 9.40 -7.77
CA PRO A 41 17.84 9.94 -7.50
C PRO A 41 17.54 11.09 -8.48
N ARG A 42 16.28 11.22 -8.90
CA ARG A 42 15.82 12.24 -9.85
C ARG A 42 16.21 13.69 -9.50
N TRP A 43 16.50 13.97 -8.23
CA TRP A 43 16.91 15.29 -7.75
C TRP A 43 18.43 15.56 -7.89
N SER A 44 19.27 14.54 -8.07
CA SER A 44 20.71 14.70 -8.34
C SER A 44 20.99 14.99 -9.82
N GLN A 45 20.09 14.58 -10.71
CA GLN A 45 20.10 14.99 -12.10
C GLN A 45 19.49 16.39 -12.20
N GLY A 46 20.34 17.40 -12.10
CA GLY A 46 19.95 18.81 -12.00
C GLY A 46 18.88 19.22 -13.01
N ASN A 47 17.66 19.42 -12.51
CA ASN A 47 16.71 20.41 -12.98
C ASN A 47 15.88 20.84 -11.76
N GLY A 48 16.21 21.98 -11.20
CA GLY A 48 15.51 22.54 -10.05
C GLY A 48 14.06 22.88 -10.40
N ASN A 49 13.12 22.27 -9.69
CA ASN A 49 11.96 22.97 -9.14
C ASN A 49 11.34 22.12 -8.01
N GLY A 50 10.98 22.78 -6.91
CA GLY A 50 10.76 22.17 -5.61
C GLY A 50 9.33 21.78 -5.27
N GLY A 51 9.20 21.19 -4.07
CA GLY A 51 7.99 21.20 -3.24
C GLY A 51 6.94 20.12 -3.53
N PRO A 52 6.14 19.73 -2.52
CA PRO A 52 5.28 18.55 -2.56
C PRO A 52 4.13 18.77 -3.55
N SER A 53 4.04 17.91 -4.57
CA SER A 53 2.92 17.95 -5.51
C SER A 53 1.69 17.28 -4.90
N THR A 54 0.88 18.10 -4.22
CA THR A 54 -0.56 17.88 -4.13
C THR A 54 -1.15 18.19 -5.51
N ALA A 55 -1.74 17.18 -6.18
CA ALA A 55 -2.48 17.41 -7.41
C ALA A 55 -3.79 16.61 -7.44
N THR A 56 -4.85 17.29 -6.99
CA THR A 56 -6.21 17.14 -7.51
C THR A 56 -6.23 17.60 -8.99
N THR A 57 -7.06 16.95 -9.83
CA THR A 57 -7.77 17.48 -11.04
C THR A 57 -7.56 16.69 -12.35
N THR A 58 -8.61 15.96 -12.73
CA THR A 58 -9.34 15.98 -14.03
C THR A 58 -8.60 15.84 -15.39
N ALA A 59 -8.84 14.68 -16.04
CA ALA A 59 -9.15 14.39 -17.48
C ALA A 59 -8.17 14.82 -18.62
N PRO A 60 -8.10 14.16 -19.80
CA PRO A 60 -9.12 13.32 -20.45
C PRO A 60 -8.64 11.95 -21.01
N ALA A 61 -9.62 11.21 -21.55
CA ALA A 61 -9.55 9.84 -22.05
C ALA A 61 -8.55 9.60 -23.20
N ARG A 62 -7.84 8.47 -23.13
CA ARG A 62 -7.30 7.75 -24.29
C ARG A 62 -7.50 6.24 -24.09
N ALA A 63 -8.03 5.59 -25.13
CA ALA A 63 -8.35 4.16 -25.21
C ALA A 63 -7.07 3.28 -25.14
N PRO A 64 -7.20 1.96 -24.86
CA PRO A 64 -6.12 1.17 -24.28
C PRO A 64 -5.15 0.64 -25.35
N VAL A 65 -3.84 0.72 -25.06
CA VAL A 65 -2.84 -0.15 -25.68
C VAL A 65 -2.56 -1.28 -24.70
N THR A 66 -2.89 -2.51 -25.11
CA THR A 66 -2.49 -3.75 -24.46
C THR A 66 -0.98 -3.91 -24.58
N SER A 67 -0.27 -3.74 -23.48
CA SER A 67 1.12 -4.19 -23.33
C SER A 67 1.14 -5.20 -22.17
N PRO A 68 1.73 -6.40 -22.35
CA PRO A 68 1.80 -7.39 -21.28
C PRO A 68 2.71 -6.89 -20.17
N ALA A 69 2.17 -6.79 -18.96
CA ALA A 69 2.94 -6.41 -17.77
C ALA A 69 4.02 -7.48 -17.48
N PRO A 70 5.27 -7.10 -17.20
CA PRO A 70 6.28 -8.03 -16.75
C PRO A 70 5.90 -8.59 -15.36
N ALA A 71 6.03 -9.90 -15.19
CA ALA A 71 5.81 -10.58 -13.93
C ALA A 71 6.78 -10.04 -12.86
N PRO A 72 6.32 -9.65 -11.65
CA PRO A 72 7.23 -9.20 -10.61
C PRO A 72 8.01 -10.40 -10.06
N ALA A 73 9.34 -10.27 -10.08
CA ALA A 73 10.26 -11.16 -9.39
C ALA A 73 9.96 -11.15 -7.89
N SER A 74 9.82 -12.34 -7.31
CA SER A 74 9.66 -12.53 -5.88
C SER A 74 10.98 -12.25 -5.17
N VAL A 75 11.16 -11.03 -4.67
CA VAL A 75 12.18 -10.74 -3.66
C VAL A 75 11.57 -11.16 -2.32
N GLY A 76 11.92 -12.37 -1.88
CA GLY A 76 11.55 -12.85 -0.55
C GLY A 76 12.21 -11.99 0.51
N ILE A 77 11.46 -11.08 1.12
CA ILE A 77 11.88 -10.43 2.36
C ILE A 77 11.84 -11.52 3.43
N ARG A 78 13.02 -11.96 3.87
CA ARG A 78 13.15 -12.77 5.09
C ARG A 78 12.77 -11.85 6.26
N THR A 79 11.57 -12.03 6.79
CA THR A 79 11.15 -11.39 8.04
C THR A 79 11.96 -12.03 9.16
N GLU A 80 12.99 -11.34 9.62
CA GLU A 80 13.55 -11.60 10.95
C GLU A 80 12.44 -11.30 11.97
N PRO A 81 12.18 -12.18 12.94
CA PRO A 81 11.15 -11.94 13.95
C PRO A 81 11.45 -10.62 14.66
N ALA A 82 10.57 -9.64 14.51
CA ALA A 82 10.63 -8.42 15.31
C ALA A 82 10.55 -8.85 16.78
N GLU A 83 11.62 -8.58 17.54
CA GLU A 83 11.61 -8.77 18.98
C GLU A 83 10.38 -8.05 19.56
N PRO A 84 9.70 -8.65 20.56
CA PRO A 84 8.48 -8.08 21.12
C PRO A 84 8.79 -6.66 21.59
N HIS A 85 8.24 -5.69 20.89
CA HIS A 85 8.24 -4.31 21.34
C HIS A 85 7.42 -4.30 22.63
N THR A 86 8.10 -4.31 23.79
CA THR A 86 7.46 -4.00 25.06
C THR A 86 6.70 -2.72 24.86
N ALA A 87 5.36 -2.80 24.93
CA ALA A 87 4.49 -1.66 24.82
C ALA A 87 5.00 -0.58 25.77
N THR A 88 5.60 0.48 25.23
CA THR A 88 5.83 1.70 25.99
C THR A 88 4.44 2.19 26.37
N THR A 89 4.04 1.94 27.62
CA THR A 89 2.87 2.58 28.23
C THR A 89 3.02 4.08 27.96
N ALA A 90 2.16 4.63 27.11
CA ALA A 90 2.11 6.07 26.90
C ALA A 90 1.97 6.74 28.27
N PRO A 91 2.69 7.84 28.54
CA PRO A 91 2.58 8.53 29.83
C PRO A 91 1.12 8.94 30.02
N VAL A 92 0.46 8.34 31.01
CA VAL A 92 -0.86 8.76 31.46
C VAL A 92 -0.68 10.19 31.97
N LEU A 93 -1.33 11.15 31.31
CA LEU A 93 -1.37 12.53 31.79
C LEU A 93 -2.10 12.55 33.14
N ASP A 94 -1.58 13.30 34.11
CA ASP A 94 -2.16 13.39 35.44
C ASP A 94 -3.65 13.76 35.37
N GLY A 95 -4.51 12.86 35.83
CA GLY A 95 -5.98 13.01 35.84
C GLY A 95 -6.76 12.17 34.82
N GLU A 96 -6.09 11.54 33.85
CA GLU A 96 -6.72 10.64 32.88
C GLU A 96 -6.89 9.23 33.47
N GLN A 97 -8.12 8.74 33.62
CA GLN A 97 -8.39 7.38 34.10
C GLN A 97 -8.42 6.40 32.92
N PRO A 98 -7.67 5.28 32.96
CA PRO A 98 -7.65 4.31 31.87
C PRO A 98 -9.03 3.66 31.70
N VAL A 99 -9.59 3.75 30.50
CA VAL A 99 -10.85 3.08 30.15
C VAL A 99 -10.55 1.65 29.69
N PRO A 100 -11.01 0.61 30.40
CA PRO A 100 -10.73 -0.78 30.04
C PRO A 100 -11.46 -1.20 28.76
N LEU A 101 -10.73 -1.82 27.84
CA LEU A 101 -11.27 -2.41 26.62
C LEU A 101 -12.04 -3.69 26.96
N ARG A 102 -13.31 -3.78 26.54
CA ARG A 102 -14.18 -4.94 26.78
C ARG A 102 -14.92 -5.37 25.52
N GLY A 103 -15.41 -6.60 25.50
CA GLY A 103 -16.24 -7.13 24.41
C GLY A 103 -15.51 -7.14 23.06
N ALA A 104 -16.11 -6.54 22.04
CA ALA A 104 -15.57 -6.50 20.67
C ALA A 104 -14.17 -5.86 20.62
N ALA A 105 -13.91 -4.82 21.41
CA ALA A 105 -12.61 -4.15 21.42
C ALA A 105 -11.51 -5.08 21.96
N ALA A 106 -11.78 -5.85 23.01
CA ALA A 106 -10.82 -6.81 23.55
C ALA A 106 -10.51 -7.93 22.54
N ARG A 107 -11.51 -8.41 21.80
CA ARG A 107 -11.32 -9.42 20.74
C ARG A 107 -10.50 -8.91 19.57
N ILE A 108 -10.63 -7.62 19.24
CA ILE A 108 -9.80 -7.00 18.20
C ILE A 108 -8.33 -7.01 18.62
N VAL A 109 -8.02 -6.66 19.88
CA VAL A 109 -6.65 -6.71 20.42
C VAL A 109 -6.08 -8.13 20.36
N GLU A 110 -6.84 -9.12 20.82
CA GLU A 110 -6.44 -10.54 20.76
C GLU A 110 -6.10 -10.98 19.33
N ASN A 111 -6.92 -10.61 18.35
CA ASN A 111 -6.68 -10.94 16.94
C ASN A 111 -5.47 -10.18 16.35
N MET A 112 -5.22 -8.94 16.77
CA MET A 112 -4.07 -8.15 16.33
C MET A 112 -2.75 -8.73 16.86
N GLU A 113 -2.71 -9.13 18.14
CA GLU A 113 -1.54 -9.78 18.75
C GLU A 113 -1.24 -11.12 18.07
N ALA A 114 -2.28 -11.92 17.80
CA ALA A 114 -2.13 -13.18 17.07
C ALA A 114 -1.58 -13.00 15.64
N SER A 115 -1.87 -11.85 15.01
CA SER A 115 -1.42 -11.56 13.64
C SER A 115 0.08 -11.22 13.54
N LEU A 116 0.74 -10.86 14.65
CA LEU A 116 2.16 -10.50 14.65
C LEU A 116 3.09 -11.65 14.20
N GLY A 117 2.68 -12.90 14.40
CA GLY A 117 3.45 -14.08 14.00
C GLY A 117 3.29 -14.46 12.51
N VAL A 118 2.42 -13.79 11.75
CA VAL A 118 2.14 -14.13 10.35
C VAL A 118 3.01 -13.29 9.42
N PRO A 119 3.93 -13.89 8.62
CA PRO A 119 4.71 -13.15 7.64
C PRO A 119 3.77 -12.60 6.54
N THR A 120 3.55 -11.28 6.55
CA THR A 120 2.66 -10.63 5.57
C THR A 120 3.42 -10.28 4.29
N ALA A 121 2.90 -10.72 3.14
CA ALA A 121 3.38 -10.34 1.81
C ALA A 121 2.22 -9.66 1.04
N THR A 122 2.46 -8.47 0.50
CA THR A 122 1.42 -7.67 -0.17
C THR A 122 1.57 -7.70 -1.69
N SER A 123 0.48 -7.95 -2.41
CA SER A 123 0.39 -7.83 -3.88
C SER A 123 -0.73 -6.87 -4.26
N LEU A 124 -0.56 -6.11 -5.36
CA LEU A 124 -1.53 -5.12 -5.82
C LEU A 124 -1.98 -5.40 -7.26
N ARG A 125 -3.26 -5.13 -7.54
CA ARG A 125 -3.85 -5.19 -8.88
C ARG A 125 -4.64 -3.92 -9.18
N VAL A 126 -4.55 -3.42 -10.41
CA VAL A 126 -5.30 -2.25 -10.87
C VAL A 126 -6.54 -2.71 -11.64
N VAL A 127 -7.72 -2.27 -11.20
CA VAL A 127 -8.99 -2.58 -11.86
C VAL A 127 -9.68 -1.26 -12.26
N PRO A 128 -10.05 -1.07 -13.53
CA PRO A 128 -10.72 0.16 -13.96
C PRO A 128 -12.10 0.35 -13.29
N ALA A 129 -12.27 1.48 -12.59
CA ALA A 129 -13.53 1.79 -11.89
C ALA A 129 -14.73 1.86 -12.82
N LYS A 130 -14.53 2.35 -14.06
CA LYS A 130 -15.63 2.52 -15.02
C LYS A 130 -16.32 1.20 -15.38
N LEU A 131 -15.54 0.12 -15.49
CA LEU A 131 -16.08 -1.21 -15.78
C LEU A 131 -16.96 -1.70 -14.61
N LEU A 132 -16.52 -1.50 -13.37
CA LEU A 132 -17.28 -1.86 -12.18
C LEU A 132 -18.58 -1.05 -12.06
N GLU A 133 -18.54 0.25 -12.34
CA GLU A 133 -19.72 1.12 -12.32
C GLU A 133 -20.79 0.68 -13.31
N VAL A 134 -20.40 0.45 -14.57
CA VAL A 134 -21.33 0.08 -15.64
C VAL A 134 -21.93 -1.30 -15.34
N ASN A 135 -21.13 -2.27 -14.95
CA ASN A 135 -21.62 -3.62 -14.62
C ASN A 135 -22.58 -3.58 -13.43
N ARG A 136 -22.24 -2.83 -12.36
CA ARG A 136 -23.13 -2.67 -11.20
C ARG A 136 -24.46 -2.04 -11.60
N GLN A 137 -24.44 -1.02 -12.47
CA GLN A 137 -25.64 -0.34 -12.94
C GLN A 137 -26.54 -1.26 -13.77
N ILE A 138 -25.97 -2.04 -14.70
CA ILE A 138 -26.72 -3.01 -15.51
C ILE A 138 -27.41 -4.04 -14.61
N LEU A 139 -26.67 -4.61 -13.65
CA LEU A 139 -27.20 -5.61 -12.72
C LEU A 139 -28.33 -5.04 -11.86
N ASN A 140 -28.13 -3.88 -11.24
CA ASN A 140 -29.17 -3.26 -10.42
C ASN A 140 -30.41 -2.87 -11.24
N ASN A 141 -30.23 -2.38 -12.46
CA ASN A 141 -31.35 -2.09 -13.36
C ASN A 141 -32.11 -3.35 -13.77
N HIS A 142 -31.43 -4.49 -13.90
CA HIS A 142 -32.08 -5.77 -14.16
C HIS A 142 -32.84 -6.26 -12.92
N LEU A 143 -32.21 -6.29 -11.74
CA LEU A 143 -32.87 -6.68 -10.48
C LEU A 143 -34.13 -5.85 -10.22
N HIS A 144 -34.06 -4.54 -10.47
CA HIS A 144 -35.20 -3.65 -10.29
C HIS A 144 -36.36 -3.98 -11.24
N ARG A 145 -36.07 -4.45 -12.46
CA ARG A 145 -37.07 -4.81 -13.47
C ARG A 145 -37.62 -6.23 -13.29
N SER A 146 -36.79 -7.16 -12.82
CA SER A 146 -37.18 -8.56 -12.62
C SER A 146 -37.89 -8.82 -11.29
N GLY A 147 -38.14 -7.77 -10.48
CA GLY A 147 -38.77 -7.89 -9.17
C GLY A 147 -37.89 -8.54 -8.10
N GLY A 148 -36.57 -8.60 -8.32
CA GLY A 148 -35.63 -9.15 -7.34
C GLY A 148 -35.47 -8.21 -6.14
N SER A 149 -35.47 -8.75 -4.93
CA SER A 149 -35.18 -7.97 -3.72
C SER A 149 -33.67 -7.77 -3.54
N GLY A 150 -33.23 -6.53 -3.41
CA GLY A 150 -31.86 -6.20 -3.01
C GLY A 150 -31.15 -5.22 -3.95
N LYS A 151 -29.90 -4.89 -3.59
CA LYS A 151 -29.00 -4.02 -4.37
C LYS A 151 -27.61 -4.64 -4.40
N VAL A 152 -27.02 -4.70 -5.58
CA VAL A 152 -25.63 -5.08 -5.79
C VAL A 152 -24.74 -3.88 -5.49
N SER A 153 -23.86 -4.01 -4.50
CA SER A 153 -22.79 -3.05 -4.17
C SER A 153 -21.44 -3.48 -4.76
N PHE A 154 -20.44 -2.62 -4.73
CA PHE A 154 -19.09 -2.99 -5.16
C PHE A 154 -18.51 -4.14 -4.35
N THR A 155 -18.81 -4.21 -3.04
CA THR A 155 -18.39 -5.33 -2.19
C THR A 155 -18.88 -6.67 -2.72
N HIS A 156 -20.11 -6.73 -3.25
CA HIS A 156 -20.64 -7.96 -3.86
C HIS A 156 -19.87 -8.36 -5.11
N LEU A 157 -19.55 -7.38 -5.97
CA LEU A 157 -18.77 -7.63 -7.18
C LEU A 157 -17.35 -8.08 -6.88
N ILE A 158 -16.71 -7.47 -5.88
CA ILE A 158 -15.36 -7.84 -5.44
C ILE A 158 -15.38 -9.21 -4.78
N ALA A 159 -16.35 -9.51 -3.91
CA ALA A 159 -16.47 -10.78 -3.22
C ALA A 159 -16.77 -11.95 -4.18
N TYR A 160 -17.55 -11.73 -5.25
CA TYR A 160 -17.78 -12.74 -6.27
C TYR A 160 -16.52 -13.07 -7.09
N ALA A 161 -15.61 -12.11 -7.24
CA ALA A 161 -14.41 -12.23 -8.06
C ALA A 161 -13.12 -12.51 -7.25
N ALA A 162 -13.22 -12.56 -5.91
CA ALA A 162 -12.12 -12.90 -5.00
C ALA A 162 -12.02 -14.43 -4.86
#